data_AF-A0A812XCE5-F1
#
_entry.id   AF-A0A812XCE5-F1
#
_cell.length_a   1.000
_cell.length_b   1.000
_cell.length_c   1.000
_cell.angle_alpha   90.00
_cell.angle_beta   90.00
_cell.angle_gamma   90.00
#
_symmetry.space_group_name_H-M   'P 1'
#
loop_
_entity.id
_entity.type
_entity.pdbx_description
1 polymer ?
#
loop_
_entity_poly.entity_id
_entity_poly.type
_entity_poly.pdbx_seq_one_letter_code
_entity_poly.pdbx_strand_id
1 'polypeptide(L)'
;MPSTTLSKYQMQQKLIEMGEAPPPGWTKVQLSARIAELTQESEQILTEREASKMISRCKTKLALQELLDDFHIEYTRAQTVDQLRGMGLRHLMENKVPASPQNYMGFGKYSALTYGQVLTNYESYAEWCVKTSQEEGESHWRLKRFALWVQRTSRSEKVALSKMRENAIEEDMTVWNPGRTGTTSRGYKPRNQASASSSEMSDNKWELMSVDRPDPLTDSELVPEDKTRSEVKIAALEEEIHQLKEMVKQQMNDSEMARKQSKAKGT
;
A
#
# COMPACT_ATOMS: atom_id res chain seq x y z
N MET A 1 12.33 22.43 -24.21
CA MET A 1 11.15 22.77 -25.04
C MET A 1 9.92 22.18 -24.39
N PRO A 2 8.92 22.98 -23.97
CA PRO A 2 7.69 22.46 -23.38
C PRO A 2 6.92 21.63 -24.40
N SER A 3 6.61 20.38 -24.04
CA SER A 3 5.96 19.41 -24.93
C SER A 3 4.50 19.80 -25.20
N THR A 4 4.12 19.80 -26.48
CA THR A 4 2.81 20.26 -27.01
C THR A 4 1.76 19.14 -27.11
N THR A 5 1.82 18.13 -26.25
CA THR A 5 0.91 16.97 -26.30
C THR A 5 -0.53 17.30 -25.90
N LEU A 6 -0.74 18.35 -25.09
CA LEU A 6 -2.08 18.79 -24.65
C LEU A 6 -2.79 19.70 -25.67
N SER A 7 -4.10 19.57 -25.76
CA SER A 7 -4.97 20.48 -26.53
C SER A 7 -5.10 21.85 -25.85
N LYS A 8 -5.40 22.91 -26.63
CA LYS A 8 -5.59 24.28 -26.10
C LYS A 8 -6.68 24.29 -25.03
N TYR A 9 -7.78 23.57 -25.27
CA TYR A 9 -8.89 23.42 -24.34
C TYR A 9 -8.47 22.74 -23.04
N GLN A 10 -7.66 21.66 -23.12
CA GLN A 10 -7.17 20.96 -21.94
C GLN A 10 -6.24 21.84 -21.09
N MET A 11 -5.41 22.68 -21.74
CA MET A 11 -4.58 23.64 -21.03
C MET A 11 -5.41 24.74 -20.35
N GLN A 12 -6.47 25.22 -21.00
CA GLN A 12 -7.39 26.19 -20.40
C GLN A 12 -8.11 25.59 -19.19
N GLN A 13 -8.63 24.37 -19.31
CA GLN A 13 -9.26 23.67 -18.18
C GLN A 13 -8.29 23.48 -17.02
N LYS A 14 -7.05 23.08 -17.31
CA LYS A 14 -6.02 22.93 -16.28
C LYS A 14 -5.73 24.25 -15.54
N LEU A 15 -5.70 25.38 -16.23
CA LEU A 15 -5.54 26.69 -15.57
C LEU A 15 -6.75 27.08 -14.73
N ILE A 16 -7.96 26.74 -15.19
CA ILE A 16 -9.22 26.94 -14.44
C ILE A 16 -9.24 26.08 -13.17
N GLU A 17 -8.83 24.81 -13.25
CA GLU A 17 -8.66 23.91 -12.10
C GLU A 17 -7.65 24.48 -11.10
N MET A 18 -6.62 25.17 -11.60
CA MET A 18 -5.60 25.85 -10.79
C MET A 18 -6.05 27.24 -10.26
N GLY A 19 -7.30 27.64 -10.51
CA GLY A 19 -7.89 28.88 -10.01
C GLY A 19 -7.63 30.13 -10.85
N GLU A 20 -7.05 30.00 -12.05
CA GLU A 20 -6.86 31.12 -12.99
C GLU A 20 -7.91 31.11 -14.11
N ALA A 21 -8.34 32.30 -14.53
CA ALA A 21 -9.19 32.46 -15.70
C ALA A 21 -8.35 32.86 -16.93
N PRO A 22 -7.90 31.91 -17.77
CA PRO A 22 -7.05 32.22 -18.91
C PRO A 22 -7.81 33.02 -19.97
N PRO A 23 -7.25 34.13 -20.48
CA PRO A 23 -7.85 34.88 -21.58
C PRO A 23 -8.08 34.04 -22.84
N PRO A 24 -9.18 34.28 -23.59
CA PRO A 24 -9.52 33.49 -24.78
C PRO A 24 -8.47 33.59 -25.90
N GLY A 25 -7.76 34.72 -25.95
CA GLY A 25 -6.72 35.01 -26.94
C GLY A 25 -5.36 34.32 -26.70
N TRP A 26 -5.16 33.64 -25.57
CA TRP A 26 -3.87 32.98 -25.31
C TRP A 26 -3.59 31.85 -26.29
N THR A 27 -2.36 31.82 -26.78
CA THR A 27 -1.85 30.76 -27.65
C THR A 27 -1.50 29.52 -26.83
N LYS A 28 -1.39 28.35 -27.47
CA LYS A 28 -0.94 27.11 -26.81
C LYS A 28 0.39 27.30 -26.08
N VAL A 29 1.30 28.08 -26.66
CA VAL A 29 2.63 28.34 -26.07
C VAL A 29 2.49 29.15 -24.78
N GLN A 30 1.68 30.22 -24.78
CA GLN A 30 1.43 31.03 -23.58
C GLN A 30 0.72 30.23 -22.48
N LEU A 31 -0.29 29.44 -22.85
CA LEU A 31 -0.96 28.54 -21.90
C LEU A 31 0.02 27.52 -21.31
N SER A 32 0.88 26.93 -22.14
CA SER A 32 1.90 25.97 -21.67
C SER A 32 2.95 26.62 -20.78
N ALA A 33 3.35 27.86 -21.08
CA ALA A 33 4.27 28.63 -20.27
C ALA A 33 3.64 28.98 -18.92
N ARG A 34 2.38 29.43 -18.89
CA ARG A 34 1.68 29.73 -17.63
C ARG A 34 1.46 28.49 -16.79
N ILE A 35 1.07 27.37 -17.41
CA ILE A 35 0.99 26.09 -16.70
C ILE A 35 2.36 25.73 -16.12
N ALA A 36 3.44 25.90 -16.88
CA ALA A 36 4.79 25.62 -16.41
C ALA A 36 5.18 26.51 -15.22
N GLU A 37 4.96 27.82 -15.31
CA GLU A 37 5.18 28.78 -14.22
C GLU A 37 4.40 28.39 -12.97
N LEU A 38 3.09 28.17 -13.08
CA LEU A 38 2.27 27.82 -11.93
C LEU A 38 2.59 26.42 -11.39
N THR A 39 3.03 25.47 -12.23
CA THR A 39 3.53 24.18 -11.74
C THR A 39 4.91 24.26 -11.11
N GLN A 40 5.70 25.28 -11.44
CA GLN A 40 7.00 25.56 -10.84
C GLN A 40 6.84 26.33 -9.52
N GLU A 41 5.80 27.15 -9.43
CA GLU A 41 5.37 27.87 -8.24
C GLU A 41 4.60 26.95 -7.27
N SER A 42 3.86 25.95 -7.79
CA SER A 42 3.36 24.83 -6.99
C SER A 42 4.56 24.00 -6.51
N GLU A 43 4.64 23.72 -5.21
CA GLU A 43 5.72 22.93 -4.62
C GLU A 43 6.05 21.70 -5.48
N GLN A 44 7.32 21.55 -5.83
CA GLN A 44 7.78 20.47 -6.69
C GLN A 44 7.42 19.10 -6.09
N ILE A 45 6.42 18.45 -6.68
CA ILE A 45 5.98 17.11 -6.30
C ILE A 45 7.06 16.13 -6.76
N LEU A 46 7.58 15.35 -5.83
CA LEU A 46 8.61 14.35 -6.07
C LEU A 46 8.03 12.94 -6.08
N THR A 47 8.64 12.05 -6.85
CA THR A 47 8.46 10.61 -6.67
C THR A 47 9.30 10.09 -5.50
N GLU A 48 8.91 8.96 -4.91
CA GLU A 48 9.68 8.31 -3.84
C GLU A 48 11.13 8.03 -4.26
N ARG A 49 11.31 7.57 -5.51
CA ARG A 49 12.63 7.32 -6.09
C ARG A 49 13.47 8.58 -6.21
N GLU A 50 12.86 9.72 -6.53
CA GLU A 50 13.57 11.00 -6.64
C GLU A 50 13.97 11.54 -5.26
N ALA A 51 13.10 11.41 -4.26
CA ALA A 51 13.41 11.77 -2.88
C ALA A 51 14.59 10.93 -2.34
N SER A 52 14.54 9.60 -2.52
CA SER A 52 15.66 8.71 -2.13
C SER A 52 16.95 9.05 -2.87
N LYS A 53 16.86 9.37 -4.17
CA LYS A 53 18.02 9.82 -4.95
C LYS A 53 18.59 11.13 -4.44
N MET A 54 17.75 12.10 -4.08
CA MET A 54 18.16 13.39 -3.53
C MET A 54 19.01 13.18 -2.27
N ILE A 55 18.53 12.37 -1.32
CA ILE A 55 19.27 12.02 -0.10
C ILE A 55 20.56 11.25 -0.41
N SER A 56 20.51 10.28 -1.32
CA SER A 56 21.69 9.45 -1.67
C SER A 56 22.81 10.25 -2.36
N ARG A 57 22.48 11.37 -3.01
CA ARG A 57 23.46 12.25 -3.67
C ARG A 57 24.29 13.03 -2.65
N CYS A 58 23.74 13.26 -1.45
CA CYS A 58 24.45 13.90 -0.35
C CYS A 58 25.42 12.89 0.31
N LYS A 59 26.64 12.83 -0.23
CA LYS A 59 27.69 11.89 0.22
C LYS A 59 28.38 12.31 1.51
N THR A 60 28.33 13.59 1.86
CA THR A 60 29.01 14.16 3.04
C THR A 60 28.00 14.69 4.05
N LYS A 61 28.43 14.82 5.32
CA LYS A 61 27.61 15.45 6.37
C LYS A 61 27.25 16.89 6.01
N LEU A 62 28.21 17.66 5.47
CA LEU A 62 27.98 19.04 5.05
C LEU A 62 26.92 19.14 3.94
N ALA A 63 26.96 18.27 2.92
CA ALA A 63 25.95 18.29 1.86
C ALA A 63 24.54 17.91 2.35
N LEU A 64 24.44 17.09 3.41
CA LEU A 64 23.15 16.83 4.06
C LEU A 64 22.67 18.04 4.86
N GLN A 65 23.58 18.73 5.55
CA GLN A 65 23.28 19.95 6.30
C GLN A 65 22.77 21.06 5.38
N GLU A 66 23.46 21.32 4.27
CA GLU A 66 23.03 22.27 3.23
C GLU A 66 21.63 21.91 2.70
N LEU A 67 21.37 20.63 2.41
CA LEU A 67 20.05 20.18 1.97
C LEU A 67 18.96 20.41 3.03
N LEU A 68 19.26 20.20 4.31
CA LEU A 68 18.31 20.46 5.40
C LEU A 68 18.08 21.97 5.58
N ASP A 69 19.11 22.79 5.40
CA ASP A 69 19.02 24.25 5.44
C ASP A 69 18.13 24.79 4.30
N ASP A 70 18.24 24.21 3.09
CA ASP A 70 17.37 24.52 1.94
C ASP A 70 15.89 24.23 2.22
N PHE A 71 15.60 23.21 3.05
CA PHE A 71 14.24 22.88 3.50
C PHE A 71 13.87 23.53 4.83
N HIS A 72 14.74 24.38 5.39
CA HIS A 72 14.56 25.03 6.69
C HIS A 72 14.28 24.05 7.84
N ILE A 73 14.94 22.90 7.81
CA ILE A 73 14.83 21.87 8.84
C ILE A 73 15.93 22.08 9.87
N GLU A 74 15.55 22.38 11.10
CA GLU A 74 16.52 22.53 12.20
C GLU A 74 17.21 21.20 12.51
N TYR A 75 18.54 21.22 12.65
CA TYR A 75 19.34 20.07 13.04
C TYR A 75 20.39 20.47 14.09
N THR A 76 20.85 19.49 14.86
CA THR A 76 21.90 19.69 15.87
C THR A 76 23.25 19.18 15.36
N ARG A 77 24.33 19.91 15.67
CA ARG A 77 25.69 19.55 15.23
C ARG A 77 26.13 18.14 15.63
N ALA A 78 25.64 17.63 16.76
CA ALA A 78 25.93 16.30 17.28
C ALA A 78 25.27 15.16 16.50
N GLN A 79 24.28 15.43 15.64
CA GLN A 79 23.58 14.38 14.91
C GLN A 79 24.49 13.64 13.92
N THR A 80 24.26 12.34 13.79
CA THR A 80 24.99 11.48 12.85
C THR A 80 24.50 11.68 11.42
N VAL A 81 25.29 11.24 10.45
CA VAL A 81 24.92 11.29 9.03
C VAL A 81 23.58 10.58 8.78
N ASP A 82 23.35 9.44 9.43
CA ASP A 82 22.11 8.66 9.24
C ASP A 82 20.90 9.34 9.87
N GLN A 83 21.07 10.02 11.00
CA GLN A 83 20.01 10.87 11.58
C GLN A 83 19.63 12.01 10.64
N LEU A 84 20.62 12.72 10.05
CA LEU A 84 20.35 13.80 9.09
C LEU A 84 19.66 13.27 7.82
N ARG A 85 20.08 12.11 7.31
CA ARG A 85 19.41 11.43 6.18
C ARG A 85 17.97 11.09 6.52
N GLY A 86 17.73 10.53 7.70
CA GLY A 86 16.39 10.18 8.18
C GLY A 86 15.49 11.41 8.27
N MET A 87 16.00 12.53 8.80
CA MET A 87 15.27 13.80 8.87
C MET A 87 14.92 14.36 7.49
N GLY A 88 15.90 14.39 6.57
CA GLY A 88 15.68 14.88 5.21
C GLY A 88 14.67 14.00 4.44
N LEU A 89 14.84 12.67 4.52
CA LEU A 89 13.92 11.74 3.87
C LEU A 89 12.50 11.85 4.44
N ARG A 90 12.37 11.95 5.77
CA ARG A 90 11.09 12.15 6.43
C ARG A 90 10.38 13.40 5.90
N HIS A 91 11.07 14.55 5.86
CA HIS A 91 10.49 15.79 5.35
C HIS A 91 10.06 15.66 3.89
N LEU A 92 10.91 15.08 3.04
CA LEU A 92 10.60 14.86 1.63
C LEU A 92 9.38 13.96 1.48
N MET A 93 9.29 12.88 2.25
CA MET A 93 8.11 12.04 2.26
C MET A 93 6.89 12.86 2.68
N GLU A 94 6.85 13.38 3.90
CA GLU A 94 5.71 14.09 4.49
C GLU A 94 5.17 15.21 3.58
N ASN A 95 6.05 16.01 2.97
CA ASN A 95 5.66 17.28 2.35
C ASN A 95 5.79 17.29 0.82
N LYS A 96 6.69 16.51 0.22
CA LYS A 96 7.00 16.61 -1.23
C LYS A 96 6.57 15.39 -2.03
N VAL A 97 6.45 14.22 -1.41
CA VAL A 97 6.03 12.99 -2.09
C VAL A 97 4.55 12.73 -1.80
N PRO A 98 3.69 12.54 -2.81
CA PRO A 98 2.31 12.19 -2.59
C PRO A 98 2.20 10.74 -2.13
N ALA A 99 1.31 10.48 -1.17
CA ALA A 99 1.01 9.11 -0.75
C ALA A 99 0.20 8.37 -1.83
N SER A 100 0.51 7.10 -2.01
CA SER A 100 -0.01 6.22 -3.05
C SER A 100 -0.26 4.81 -2.50
N PRO A 101 -1.15 4.02 -3.10
CA PRO A 101 -1.42 2.65 -2.65
C PRO A 101 -0.21 1.73 -2.76
N GLN A 102 0.81 2.08 -3.54
CA GLN A 102 2.04 1.30 -3.70
C GLN A 102 3.10 1.57 -2.62
N ASN A 103 2.95 2.64 -1.82
CA ASN A 103 3.91 2.92 -0.76
C ASN A 103 3.85 1.83 0.32
N TYR A 104 5.02 1.42 0.82
CA TYR A 104 5.12 0.47 1.93
C TYR A 104 4.71 1.12 3.26
N MET A 105 4.16 0.31 4.16
CA MET A 105 3.88 0.72 5.53
C MET A 105 5.17 1.14 6.23
N GLY A 106 6.18 0.27 6.27
CA GLY A 106 7.46 0.56 6.95
C GLY A 106 7.34 0.76 8.47
N PHE A 107 6.23 0.38 9.08
CA PHE A 107 6.03 0.34 10.54
C PHE A 107 5.03 -0.75 10.94
N GLY A 108 5.06 -1.15 12.21
CA GLY A 108 4.11 -2.08 12.80
C GLY A 108 4.13 -3.50 12.22
N LYS A 109 3.09 -4.28 12.54
CA LYS A 109 2.94 -5.69 12.13
C LYS A 109 2.90 -5.88 10.60
N TYR A 110 2.37 -4.90 9.88
CA TYR A 110 2.22 -4.95 8.42
C TYR A 110 3.26 -4.12 7.67
N SER A 111 4.45 -3.91 8.27
CA SER A 111 5.53 -3.09 7.72
C SER A 111 5.95 -3.47 6.31
N ALA A 112 5.92 -4.76 5.97
CA ALA A 112 6.28 -5.30 4.66
C ALA A 112 5.15 -5.20 3.61
N LEU A 113 3.96 -4.74 3.99
CA LEU A 113 2.83 -4.57 3.07
C LEU A 113 2.72 -3.13 2.57
N THR A 114 2.09 -2.99 1.42
CA THR A 114 1.75 -1.68 0.85
C THR A 114 0.48 -1.11 1.47
N TYR A 115 0.30 0.21 1.36
CA TYR A 115 -0.89 0.92 1.81
C TYR A 115 -2.18 0.32 1.23
N GLY A 116 -2.18 0.01 -0.07
CA GLY A 116 -3.32 -0.61 -0.74
C GLY A 116 -3.64 -2.01 -0.21
N GLN A 117 -2.62 -2.82 0.08
CA GLN A 117 -2.81 -4.15 0.66
C GLN A 117 -3.35 -4.08 2.10
N VAL A 118 -2.87 -3.14 2.91
CA VAL A 118 -3.36 -2.98 4.29
C VAL A 118 -4.80 -2.48 4.30
N LEU A 119 -5.11 -1.48 3.48
CA LEU A 119 -6.47 -0.93 3.41
C LEU A 119 -7.50 -1.95 2.92
N THR A 120 -7.11 -2.88 2.04
CA THR A 120 -8.04 -3.88 1.48
C THR A 120 -8.13 -5.16 2.30
N ASN A 121 -7.03 -5.65 2.87
CA ASN A 121 -7.00 -6.93 3.58
C ASN A 121 -7.20 -6.79 5.10
N TYR A 122 -6.93 -5.60 5.67
CA TYR A 122 -6.89 -5.37 7.12
C TYR A 122 -7.61 -4.06 7.49
N GLU A 123 -8.90 -3.97 7.16
CA GLU A 123 -9.72 -2.77 7.40
C GLU A 123 -9.69 -2.31 8.86
N SER A 124 -9.82 -3.22 9.83
CA SER A 124 -9.74 -2.90 11.26
C SER A 124 -8.40 -2.31 11.68
N TYR A 125 -7.30 -2.71 11.04
CA TYR A 125 -5.99 -2.13 11.29
C TYR A 125 -5.85 -0.73 10.68
N ALA A 126 -6.43 -0.52 9.50
CA ALA A 126 -6.50 0.80 8.88
C ALA A 126 -7.33 1.78 9.72
N GLU A 127 -8.46 1.34 10.27
CA GLU A 127 -9.27 2.12 11.22
C GLU A 127 -8.49 2.45 12.49
N TRP A 128 -7.77 1.48 13.06
CA TRP A 128 -6.89 1.71 14.21
C TRP A 128 -5.83 2.77 13.90
N CYS A 129 -5.12 2.66 12.76
CA CYS A 129 -4.13 3.67 12.36
C CYS A 129 -4.74 5.07 12.27
N VAL A 130 -5.95 5.20 11.69
CA VAL A 130 -6.65 6.49 11.59
C VAL A 130 -6.98 7.03 12.97
N LYS A 131 -7.56 6.21 13.84
CA LYS A 131 -7.92 6.58 15.20
C LYS A 131 -6.69 7.00 16.03
N THR A 132 -5.66 6.15 16.05
CA THR A 132 -4.39 6.41 16.76
C THR A 132 -3.73 7.70 16.26
N SER A 133 -3.75 7.97 14.95
CA SER A 133 -3.17 9.22 14.41
C SER A 133 -3.85 10.50 14.92
N GLN A 134 -5.12 10.41 15.32
CA GLN A 134 -5.92 11.54 15.81
C GLN A 134 -5.85 11.66 17.33
N GLU A 135 -5.81 10.53 18.04
CA GLU A 135 -5.77 10.49 19.51
C GLU A 135 -4.37 10.77 20.06
N GLU A 136 -3.32 10.29 19.39
CA GLU A 136 -1.94 10.45 19.84
C GLU A 136 -1.27 11.66 19.17
N GLY A 137 -0.93 12.67 19.98
CA GLY A 137 -0.20 13.86 19.51
C GLY A 137 1.16 13.52 18.88
N GLU A 138 1.87 12.55 19.43
CA GLU A 138 3.22 12.13 18.99
C GLU A 138 3.25 10.73 18.34
N SER A 139 2.32 10.45 17.43
CA SER A 139 2.39 9.23 16.61
C SER A 139 3.49 9.29 15.54
N HIS A 140 4.05 8.12 15.19
CA HIS A 140 5.12 7.99 14.19
C HIS A 140 4.70 8.55 12.82
N TRP A 141 5.61 9.25 12.14
CA TRP A 141 5.28 9.98 10.91
C TRP A 141 4.70 9.11 9.78
N ARG A 142 5.21 7.88 9.61
CA ARG A 142 4.65 6.94 8.61
C ARG A 142 3.21 6.54 8.93
N LEU A 143 2.85 6.44 10.22
CA LEU A 143 1.49 6.16 10.64
C LEU A 143 0.59 7.34 10.31
N LYS A 144 0.99 8.56 10.67
CA LYS A 144 0.24 9.78 10.31
C LYS A 144 0.06 9.90 8.80
N ARG A 145 1.11 9.64 8.02
CA ARG A 145 1.08 9.66 6.56
C ARG A 145 0.07 8.65 5.99
N PHE A 146 0.12 7.41 6.45
CA PHE A 146 -0.84 6.37 6.05
C PHE A 146 -2.27 6.75 6.43
N ALA A 147 -2.49 7.19 7.67
CA ALA A 147 -3.80 7.61 8.14
C ALA A 147 -4.40 8.75 7.32
N LEU A 148 -3.60 9.78 7.00
CA LEU A 148 -4.01 10.89 6.12
C LEU A 148 -4.36 10.40 4.72
N TRP A 149 -3.59 9.44 4.17
CA TRP A 149 -3.90 8.84 2.88
C TRP A 149 -5.23 8.07 2.91
N VAL A 150 -5.46 7.26 3.94
CA VAL A 150 -6.72 6.51 4.12
C VAL A 150 -7.93 7.45 4.23
N GLN A 151 -7.80 8.55 4.97
CA GLN A 151 -8.87 9.56 5.12
C GLN A 151 -9.21 10.26 3.80
N ARG A 152 -8.21 10.50 2.93
CA ARG A 152 -8.39 11.12 1.61
C ARG A 152 -8.88 10.15 0.54
N THR A 153 -8.73 8.84 0.78
CA THR A 153 -9.10 7.81 -0.19
C THR A 153 -10.62 7.66 -0.25
N SER A 154 -11.19 7.92 -1.42
CA SER A 154 -12.63 7.82 -1.67
C SER A 154 -13.13 6.37 -1.63
N ARG A 155 -14.43 6.19 -1.38
CA ARG A 155 -15.06 4.85 -1.43
C ARG A 155 -14.89 4.18 -2.79
N SER A 156 -14.97 4.95 -3.88
CA SER A 156 -14.73 4.46 -5.24
C SER A 156 -13.32 3.91 -5.44
N GLU A 157 -12.30 4.59 -4.89
CA GLU A 157 -10.91 4.13 -4.97
C GLU A 157 -10.69 2.87 -4.14
N LYS A 158 -11.29 2.79 -2.94
CA LYS A 158 -11.24 1.56 -2.12
C LYS A 158 -11.81 0.36 -2.88
N VAL A 159 -12.95 0.55 -3.56
CA VAL A 159 -13.56 -0.51 -4.40
C VAL A 159 -12.66 -0.85 -5.58
N ALA A 160 -12.05 0.13 -6.23
CA ALA A 160 -11.11 -0.11 -7.32
C ALA A 160 -9.89 -0.94 -6.87
N LEU A 161 -9.31 -0.62 -5.69
CA LEU A 161 -8.21 -1.37 -5.10
C LEU A 161 -8.60 -2.81 -4.76
N SER A 162 -9.81 -3.03 -4.22
CA SER A 162 -10.32 -4.38 -3.95
C SER A 162 -10.48 -5.20 -5.23
N LYS A 163 -11.05 -4.61 -6.29
CA LYS A 163 -11.20 -5.27 -7.59
C LYS A 163 -9.87 -5.59 -8.25
N MET A 164 -8.90 -4.68 -8.20
CA MET A 164 -7.54 -4.94 -8.71
C MET A 164 -6.91 -6.13 -7.99
N ARG A 165 -7.14 -6.26 -6.67
CA ARG A 165 -6.66 -7.39 -5.87
C ARG A 165 -7.37 -8.70 -6.23
N GLU A 166 -8.70 -8.68 -6.41
CA GLU A 166 -9.46 -9.85 -6.85
C GLU A 166 -8.96 -10.35 -8.20
N ASN A 167 -8.77 -9.46 -9.17
CA ASN A 167 -8.23 -9.80 -10.48
C ASN A 167 -6.82 -10.40 -10.40
N ALA A 168 -5.94 -9.85 -9.55
CA ALA A 168 -4.59 -10.38 -9.37
C ALA A 168 -4.57 -11.80 -8.79
N ILE A 169 -5.52 -12.13 -7.91
CA ILE A 169 -5.68 -13.48 -7.36
C ILE A 169 -6.24 -14.43 -8.41
N GLU A 170 -7.23 -13.99 -9.19
CA GLU A 170 -7.77 -14.80 -10.30
C GLU A 170 -6.67 -15.11 -11.32
N GLU A 171 -5.86 -14.13 -11.70
CA GLU A 171 -4.72 -14.33 -12.59
C GLU A 171 -3.73 -15.37 -12.02
N ASP A 172 -3.32 -15.24 -10.76
CA ASP A 172 -2.40 -16.20 -10.11
C ASP A 172 -2.99 -17.63 -10.06
N MET A 173 -4.28 -17.75 -9.74
CA MET A 173 -4.98 -19.05 -9.74
C MET A 173 -5.08 -19.67 -11.14
N THR A 174 -5.24 -18.88 -12.19
CA THR A 174 -5.27 -19.39 -13.58
C THR A 174 -3.89 -19.86 -14.07
N VAL A 175 -2.81 -19.23 -13.58
CA VAL A 175 -1.43 -19.65 -13.89
C VAL A 175 -1.10 -20.98 -13.21
N TRP A 176 -1.60 -21.22 -12.00
CA TRP A 176 -1.34 -22.45 -11.25
C TRP A 176 -2.20 -23.65 -11.67
N ASN A 177 -3.28 -23.44 -12.44
CA ASN A 177 -4.16 -24.52 -12.92
C ASN A 177 -4.54 -24.37 -14.40
N PRO A 178 -3.62 -24.67 -15.34
CA PRO A 178 -3.88 -24.55 -16.78
C PRO A 178 -4.88 -25.60 -17.34
N GLY A 179 -5.43 -26.49 -16.50
CA GLY A 179 -6.18 -27.68 -16.92
C GLY A 179 -7.69 -27.51 -17.09
N ARG A 180 -8.26 -26.30 -16.94
CA ARG A 180 -9.73 -26.11 -16.92
C ARG A 180 -10.28 -25.05 -17.86
N THR A 181 -9.59 -24.75 -18.96
CA THR A 181 -10.16 -24.01 -20.09
C THR A 181 -9.92 -24.77 -21.40
N GLY A 182 -11.00 -24.88 -22.17
CA GLY A 182 -11.15 -25.84 -23.25
C GLY A 182 -10.13 -25.71 -24.38
N THR A 183 -9.85 -26.87 -24.95
CA THR A 183 -9.21 -27.16 -26.23
C THR A 183 -9.46 -26.12 -27.32
N THR A 184 -8.41 -25.45 -27.81
CA THR A 184 -8.12 -25.38 -29.25
C THR A 184 -6.62 -25.20 -29.48
N SER A 185 -6.08 -26.13 -30.24
CA SER A 185 -4.71 -26.16 -30.76
C SER A 185 -4.41 -24.94 -31.62
N ARG A 186 -3.27 -24.27 -31.39
CA ARG A 186 -2.50 -23.58 -32.45
C ARG A 186 -1.08 -23.21 -32.04
N GLY A 187 -0.12 -23.96 -32.61
CA GLY A 187 1.11 -23.44 -33.22
C GLY A 187 2.20 -22.85 -32.30
N TYR A 188 3.21 -23.66 -31.99
CA TYR A 188 4.50 -23.20 -31.49
C TYR A 188 5.16 -22.24 -32.49
N LYS A 189 5.45 -21.01 -32.05
CA LYS A 189 6.47 -20.14 -32.67
C LYS A 189 7.50 -19.80 -31.59
N PRO A 190 8.81 -20.00 -31.82
CA PRO A 190 9.82 -19.64 -30.84
C PRO A 190 9.90 -18.11 -30.76
N ARG A 191 9.67 -17.55 -29.57
CA ARG A 191 9.86 -16.12 -29.29
C ARG A 191 11.19 -15.96 -28.55
N ASN A 192 12.05 -15.13 -29.14
CA ASN A 192 13.35 -14.69 -28.62
C ASN A 192 13.32 -14.46 -27.11
N GLN A 193 14.27 -15.08 -26.41
CA GLN A 193 14.65 -14.72 -25.05
C GLN A 193 15.18 -13.29 -25.05
N ALA A 194 14.48 -12.41 -24.37
CA ALA A 194 15.06 -11.21 -23.78
C ALA A 194 14.28 -10.85 -22.51
N SER A 195 15.04 -10.69 -21.43
CA SER A 195 14.69 -10.00 -20.19
C SER A 195 13.78 -10.74 -19.23
N ALA A 196 14.38 -11.68 -18.49
CA ALA A 196 13.98 -11.91 -17.11
C ALA A 196 14.04 -10.57 -16.37
N SER A 197 12.87 -10.01 -16.03
CA SER A 197 12.76 -8.92 -15.07
C SER A 197 13.07 -9.51 -13.70
N SER A 198 14.37 -9.59 -13.40
CA SER A 198 14.87 -9.65 -12.04
C SER A 198 14.16 -8.54 -11.27
N SER A 199 13.30 -8.90 -10.32
CA SER A 199 12.89 -7.96 -9.28
C SER A 199 14.15 -7.64 -8.48
N GLU A 200 14.91 -6.65 -8.96
CA GLU A 200 15.93 -6.00 -8.18
C GLU A 200 15.23 -5.53 -6.89
N MET A 201 15.59 -6.17 -5.78
CA MET A 201 15.35 -5.62 -4.45
C MET A 201 16.09 -4.29 -4.42
N SER A 202 15.40 -3.22 -4.84
CA SER A 202 15.95 -1.88 -4.81
C SER A 202 16.13 -1.49 -3.35
N ASP A 203 17.38 -1.50 -2.88
CA ASP A 203 17.97 -0.58 -1.91
C ASP A 203 17.11 -0.05 -0.74
N ASN A 204 16.25 -0.89 -0.15
CA ASN A 204 15.54 -0.59 1.11
C ASN A 204 16.45 -0.71 2.35
N LYS A 205 17.77 -0.83 2.15
CA LYS A 205 18.77 -0.98 3.22
C LYS A 205 18.76 0.20 4.20
N TRP A 206 18.32 1.37 3.75
CA TRP A 206 18.23 2.57 4.59
C TRP A 206 16.88 2.76 5.29
N GLU A 207 15.80 2.14 4.80
CA GLU A 207 14.48 2.25 5.43
C GLU A 207 14.32 1.35 6.67
N LEU A 208 15.11 0.28 6.76
CA LEU A 208 15.00 -0.72 7.83
C LEU A 208 15.90 -0.46 9.05
N MET A 209 16.77 0.56 9.00
CA MET A 209 17.87 0.74 9.98
C MET A 209 17.69 1.98 10.88
N SER A 210 16.54 2.66 10.85
CA SER A 210 16.27 3.84 11.68
C SER A 210 15.12 3.58 12.66
N VAL A 211 15.32 2.63 13.56
CA VAL A 211 14.65 2.61 14.87
C VAL A 211 15.73 2.22 15.86
N ASP A 212 16.08 3.14 16.76
CA ASP A 212 16.74 2.81 18.02
C ASP A 212 15.98 1.63 18.61
N ARG A 213 16.57 0.43 18.57
CA ARG A 213 15.96 -0.80 19.07
C ARG A 213 15.85 -0.66 20.59
N PRO A 214 14.67 -0.44 21.18
CA PRO A 214 14.49 -0.72 22.59
C PRO A 214 14.52 -2.24 22.73
N ASP A 215 15.02 -2.74 23.85
CA ASP A 215 15.18 -4.16 24.16
C ASP A 215 14.02 -5.04 23.64
N PRO A 216 14.28 -6.22 23.06
CA PRO A 216 13.26 -7.14 22.56
C PRO A 216 12.41 -7.81 23.67
N LEU A 217 12.43 -7.27 24.89
CA LEU A 217 11.71 -7.81 26.04
C LEU A 217 10.57 -6.92 26.57
N THR A 218 10.31 -5.74 26.01
CA THR A 218 9.32 -4.79 26.59
C THR A 218 8.09 -4.47 25.76
N ASP A 219 7.87 -5.09 24.59
CA ASP A 219 6.76 -4.69 23.69
C ASP A 219 5.71 -5.79 23.46
N SER A 220 5.33 -6.48 24.54
CA SER A 220 4.17 -7.41 24.55
C SER A 220 2.95 -6.86 25.30
N GLU A 221 2.99 -5.61 25.75
CA GLU A 221 1.90 -5.01 26.53
C GLU A 221 1.53 -3.64 25.97
N LEU A 222 0.80 -3.55 24.86
CA LEU A 222 0.04 -2.33 24.51
C LEU A 222 -1.09 -2.58 23.50
N VAL A 223 -1.69 -3.77 23.55
CA VAL A 223 -3.08 -4.00 23.13
C VAL A 223 -3.77 -4.65 24.32
N PRO A 224 -4.96 -4.21 24.76
CA PRO A 224 -5.76 -4.99 25.70
C PRO A 224 -6.11 -6.32 25.02
N GLU A 225 -5.30 -7.35 25.26
CA GLU A 225 -5.59 -8.69 24.81
C GLU A 225 -6.73 -9.23 25.66
N ASP A 226 -7.94 -9.15 25.11
CA ASP A 226 -9.10 -9.97 25.46
C ASP A 226 -8.82 -11.45 25.08
N LYS A 227 -7.64 -11.98 25.46
CA LYS A 227 -7.15 -13.34 25.14
C LYS A 227 -8.15 -14.40 25.62
N THR A 228 -8.73 -14.16 26.80
CA THR A 228 -9.78 -14.99 27.39
C THR A 228 -11.05 -15.01 26.54
N ARG A 229 -11.41 -13.90 25.88
CA ARG A 229 -12.59 -13.82 25.02
C ARG A 229 -12.37 -14.51 23.67
N SER A 230 -11.16 -14.47 23.13
CA SER A 230 -10.81 -15.23 21.92
C SER A 230 -10.72 -16.73 22.19
N GLU A 231 -10.16 -17.15 23.32
CA GLU A 231 -10.07 -18.56 23.71
C GLU A 231 -11.46 -19.17 23.95
N VAL A 232 -12.36 -18.44 24.61
CA VAL A 232 -13.76 -18.87 24.79
C VAL A 232 -14.51 -18.98 23.47
N LYS A 233 -14.25 -18.08 22.50
CA LYS A 233 -14.84 -18.18 21.16
C LYS A 233 -14.29 -19.37 20.37
N ILE A 234 -13.01 -19.66 20.50
CA ILE A 234 -12.37 -20.80 19.84
C ILE A 234 -12.93 -22.11 20.40
N ALA A 235 -13.02 -22.25 21.73
CA ALA A 235 -13.59 -23.43 22.38
C ALA A 235 -15.07 -23.66 21.98
N ALA A 236 -15.87 -22.60 21.90
CA ALA A 236 -17.27 -22.70 21.46
C ALA A 236 -17.39 -23.15 20.00
N LEU A 237 -16.52 -22.66 19.12
CA LEU A 237 -16.49 -23.09 17.70
C LEU A 237 -16.00 -24.53 17.54
N GLU A 238 -15.06 -24.98 18.36
CA GLU A 238 -14.59 -26.37 18.37
C GLU A 238 -15.70 -27.34 18.81
N GLU A 239 -16.52 -26.95 19.79
CA GLU A 239 -17.67 -27.73 20.24
C GLU A 239 -18.77 -27.79 19.17
N GLU A 240 -19.04 -26.68 18.48
CA GLU A 240 -19.99 -26.64 17.36
C GLU A 240 -19.54 -27.53 16.19
N ILE A 241 -18.24 -27.49 15.84
CA ILE A 241 -17.66 -28.38 14.82
C ILE A 241 -17.78 -29.85 15.24
N HIS A 242 -17.60 -30.16 16.52
CA HIS A 242 -17.74 -31.53 17.03
C HIS A 242 -19.20 -32.02 16.91
N GLN A 243 -20.17 -31.19 17.30
CA GLN A 243 -21.60 -31.50 17.18
C GLN A 243 -22.00 -31.71 15.71
N LEU A 244 -21.54 -30.86 14.80
CA LEU A 244 -21.80 -31.02 13.36
C LEU A 244 -21.22 -32.33 12.81
N LYS A 245 -20.03 -32.74 13.25
CA LYS A 245 -19.43 -34.03 12.85
C LYS A 245 -20.25 -35.22 13.35
N GLU A 246 -20.79 -35.16 14.57
CA GLU A 246 -21.67 -36.21 15.09
C GLU A 246 -22.99 -36.29 14.31
N MET A 247 -23.61 -35.14 14.01
CA MET A 247 -24.84 -35.09 13.23
C MET A 247 -24.65 -35.68 11.83
N VAL A 248 -23.54 -35.35 11.15
CA VAL A 248 -23.23 -35.92 9.82
C VAL A 248 -23.01 -37.43 9.93
N LYS A 249 -22.35 -37.91 10.98
CA LYS A 249 -22.12 -39.34 11.21
C LYS A 249 -23.44 -40.09 11.48
N GLN A 250 -24.36 -39.50 12.24
CA GLN A 250 -25.70 -40.06 12.45
C GLN A 250 -26.52 -40.10 11.16
N GLN A 251 -26.53 -39.01 10.38
CA GLN A 251 -27.20 -38.99 9.08
C GLN A 251 -26.66 -40.06 8.12
N MET A 252 -25.34 -40.27 8.11
CA MET A 252 -24.74 -41.33 7.31
C MET A 252 -25.19 -42.73 7.78
N ASN A 253 -25.18 -42.99 9.09
CA ASN A 253 -25.65 -44.27 9.64
C ASN A 253 -27.14 -44.51 9.35
N ASP A 254 -27.99 -43.50 9.50
CA ASP A 254 -29.43 -43.59 9.22
C ASP A 254 -29.69 -43.85 7.73
N SER A 255 -28.94 -43.20 6.85
CA SER A 255 -29.00 -43.44 5.41
C SER A 255 -28.56 -44.86 5.03
N GLU A 256 -27.59 -45.42 5.75
CA GLU A 256 -27.11 -46.78 5.54
C GLU A 256 -28.10 -47.83 6.04
N MET A 257 -28.74 -47.57 7.18
CA MET A 257 -29.80 -48.42 7.73
C MET A 257 -31.06 -48.41 6.84
N ALA A 258 -31.44 -47.25 6.30
CA ALA A 258 -32.54 -47.14 5.34
C ALA A 258 -32.24 -47.90 4.03
N ARG A 259 -30.98 -47.89 3.57
CA ARG A 259 -30.52 -48.70 2.43
C ARG A 259 -30.55 -50.20 2.71
N LYS A 260 -30.24 -50.63 3.93
CA LYS A 260 -30.30 -52.05 4.32
C LYS A 260 -31.75 -52.54 4.47
N GLN A 261 -32.65 -51.73 5.01
CA GLN A 261 -34.07 -52.08 5.14
C GLN A 261 -34.82 -52.12 3.81
N SER A 262 -34.48 -51.25 2.85
CA SER A 262 -35.05 -51.28 1.50
C SER A 262 -34.61 -52.52 0.69
N LYS A 263 -33.38 -53.02 0.92
CA LYS A 263 -32.92 -54.28 0.32
C LYS A 263 -33.59 -55.53 0.92
N ALA A 264 -33.98 -55.49 2.19
CA ALA A 264 -34.62 -56.63 2.86
C ALA A 264 -36.13 -56.79 2.56
N LYS A 265 -36.78 -55.75 2.03
CA LYS A 265 -38.22 -55.79 1.62
C LYS A 265 -38.44 -56.09 0.13
N GLY A 266 -37.37 -56.34 -0.62
CA GLY A 266 -37.39 -56.57 -2.08
C GLY A 266 -37.17 -58.02 -2.51
N THR A 267 -37.27 -58.98 -1.60
CA THR A 267 -37.23 -60.43 -1.83
C THR A 267 -38.47 -61.07 -1.21
#